data_AF-A0A2Z3V0V2-F1
#
_entry.id   AF-A0A2Z3V0V2-F1
#
_cell.length_a   1.000
_cell.length_b   1.000
_cell.length_c   1.000
_cell.angle_alpha   90.00
_cell.angle_beta   90.00
_cell.angle_gamma   90.00
#
_symmetry.space_group_name_H-M   'P 1'
#
loop_
_entity.id
_entity.type
_entity.pdbx_description
1 polymer ?
#
loop_
_entity_poly.entity_id
_entity_poly.type
_entity_poly.pdbx_seq_one_letter_code
_entity_poly.pdbx_strand_id
1 'polypeptide(L)'
;MVSFGMTVAGRMTGKIFEPVDAEAHTLYAELKPISDDHVPESLAVSGLDREALIREGLDPAEAMRTAATWISEVCGNSTPVLAAYPLSYDWMWIYWYFMRFAGASPFGHSRCIDIKTLYAVKAGVPIGWATKRQMPKHLRSRRPHTHNALDDAIEQAELLQNLMALD
;
A
#
# COMPACT_ATOMS: atom_id res chain seq x y z
N MET A 1 -3.07 12.40 4.38
CA MET A 1 -3.65 11.04 4.20
C MET A 1 -4.90 10.93 5.05
N VAL A 2 -6.02 10.45 4.47
CA VAL A 2 -7.31 10.31 5.17
C VAL A 2 -7.73 8.84 5.36
N SER A 3 -7.13 7.92 4.62
CA SER A 3 -7.24 6.48 4.84
C SER A 3 -5.99 5.78 4.33
N PHE A 4 -5.78 4.54 4.75
CA PHE A 4 -4.80 3.63 4.15
C PHE A 4 -5.28 2.19 4.28
N GLY A 5 -4.86 1.36 3.33
CA GLY A 5 -5.03 -0.08 3.34
C GLY A 5 -3.68 -0.78 3.26
N MET A 6 -3.58 -1.94 3.90
CA MET A 6 -2.42 -2.82 3.81
C MET A 6 -2.91 -4.26 3.65
N THR A 7 -2.14 -5.05 2.89
CA THR A 7 -2.32 -6.50 2.80
C THR A 7 -0.96 -7.19 2.66
N VAL A 8 -0.91 -8.46 3.04
CA VAL A 8 0.26 -9.32 2.82
C VAL A 8 0.21 -9.91 1.42
N ALA A 9 1.08 -9.41 0.52
CA ALA A 9 1.18 -9.95 -0.83
C ALA A 9 1.87 -11.32 -0.91
N GLY A 10 2.78 -11.63 0.01
CA GLY A 10 3.53 -12.88 -0.01
C GLY A 10 4.74 -12.85 0.91
N ARG A 11 5.48 -13.95 0.92
CA ARG A 11 6.71 -14.10 1.70
C ARG A 11 7.88 -14.45 0.80
N MET A 12 9.03 -13.86 1.07
CA MET A 12 10.29 -14.23 0.43
C MET A 12 11.06 -15.14 1.39
N THR A 13 11.27 -16.40 0.99
CA THR A 13 12.12 -17.36 1.71
C THR A 13 13.34 -17.66 0.87
N GLY A 14 14.48 -17.05 1.21
CA GLY A 14 15.68 -17.10 0.39
C GLY A 14 15.46 -16.36 -0.94
N LYS A 15 15.39 -17.11 -2.05
CA LYS A 15 15.15 -16.58 -3.41
C LYS A 15 13.76 -16.91 -3.96
N ILE A 16 12.90 -17.53 -3.15
CA ILE A 16 11.58 -18.00 -3.57
C ILE A 16 10.55 -17.05 -3.00
N PHE A 17 9.71 -16.50 -3.87
CA PHE A 17 8.54 -15.74 -3.49
C PHE A 17 7.31 -16.66 -3.45
N GLU A 18 6.69 -16.74 -2.28
CA GLU A 18 5.47 -17.50 -2.05
C GLU A 18 4.30 -16.52 -1.92
N PRO A 19 3.36 -16.48 -2.88
CA PRO A 19 2.20 -15.61 -2.77
C PRO A 19 1.30 -16.07 -1.62
N VAL A 20 0.66 -15.11 -0.96
CA VAL A 20 -0.39 -15.36 0.02
C VAL A 20 -1.70 -14.81 -0.56
N ASP A 21 -2.83 -15.42 -0.22
CA ASP A 21 -4.13 -14.83 -0.57
C ASP A 21 -4.20 -13.38 -0.06
N ALA A 22 -4.38 -12.43 -1.00
CA ALA A 22 -4.33 -11.00 -0.71
C ALA A 22 -5.48 -10.53 0.20
N GLU A 23 -6.47 -11.37 0.48
CA GLU A 23 -7.52 -11.07 1.47
C GLU A 23 -7.28 -11.71 2.84
N ALA A 24 -6.33 -12.63 2.97
CA ALA A 24 -6.13 -13.40 4.20
C ALA A 24 -5.66 -12.54 5.38
N HIS A 25 -4.85 -11.52 5.10
CA HIS A 25 -4.30 -10.62 6.11
C HIS A 25 -4.38 -9.19 5.62
N THR A 26 -5.42 -8.49 6.06
CA THR A 26 -5.70 -7.10 5.68
C THR A 26 -5.76 -6.19 6.89
N LEU A 27 -5.45 -4.92 6.65
CA LEU A 27 -5.67 -3.83 7.60
C LEU A 27 -6.20 -2.63 6.81
N TYR A 28 -7.23 -1.99 7.34
CA TYR A 28 -7.78 -0.75 6.80
C TYR A 28 -8.03 0.23 7.93
N ALA A 29 -7.74 1.50 7.69
CA ALA A 29 -8.03 2.56 8.63
C ALA A 29 -8.40 3.85 7.90
N GLU A 30 -9.42 4.52 8.45
CA GLU A 30 -9.81 5.88 8.13
C GLU A 30 -9.34 6.79 9.27
N LEU A 31 -8.82 7.96 8.92
CA LEU A 31 -8.04 8.81 9.79
C LEU A 31 -8.71 10.16 9.97
N LYS A 32 -8.65 10.71 11.19
CA LYS A 32 -8.92 12.13 11.39
C LYS A 32 -7.94 12.96 10.55
N PRO A 33 -8.43 13.95 9.78
CA PRO A 33 -7.54 14.88 9.08
C PRO A 33 -6.64 15.62 10.08
N ILE A 34 -5.38 15.84 9.69
CA ILE A 34 -4.38 16.55 10.51
C ILE A 34 -4.21 18.02 10.14
N SER A 35 -5.00 18.47 9.16
CA SER A 35 -5.00 19.84 8.64
C SER A 35 -6.39 20.17 8.10
N ASP A 36 -6.69 21.47 8.11
CA ASP A 36 -7.85 22.03 7.40
C ASP A 36 -7.63 22.09 5.89
N ASP A 37 -6.37 22.21 5.47
CA ASP A 37 -5.98 22.20 4.07
C ASP A 37 -6.23 20.83 3.45
N HIS A 38 -7.03 20.82 2.39
CA HIS A 38 -7.29 19.64 1.59
C HIS A 38 -7.63 20.03 0.15
N VAL A 39 -7.48 19.08 -0.77
CA VAL A 39 -7.89 19.21 -2.17
C VAL A 39 -9.22 18.47 -2.31
N PRO A 40 -10.37 19.15 -2.49
CA PRO A 40 -11.69 18.51 -2.54
C PRO A 40 -11.78 17.40 -3.58
N GLU A 41 -11.16 17.58 -4.73
CA GLU A 41 -11.14 16.60 -5.82
C GLU A 41 -10.42 15.32 -5.41
N SER A 42 -9.33 15.41 -4.64
CA SER A 42 -8.61 14.23 -4.15
C SER A 42 -9.41 13.46 -3.12
N LEU A 43 -10.19 14.15 -2.28
CA LEU A 43 -11.09 13.51 -1.32
C LEU A 43 -12.28 12.85 -2.03
N ALA A 44 -12.84 13.51 -3.05
CA ALA A 44 -13.97 12.98 -3.81
C ALA A 44 -13.64 11.64 -4.49
N VAL A 45 -12.38 11.44 -4.90
CA VAL A 45 -11.92 10.17 -5.49
C VAL A 45 -12.06 9.00 -4.51
N SER A 46 -11.78 9.19 -3.22
CA SER A 46 -11.90 8.11 -2.24
C SER A 46 -13.34 7.86 -1.79
N GLY A 47 -14.29 8.73 -2.15
CA GLY A 47 -15.69 8.64 -1.71
C GLY A 47 -15.91 8.88 -0.21
N LEU A 48 -14.90 9.40 0.51
CA LEU A 48 -14.97 9.61 1.96
C LEU A 48 -15.54 10.98 2.30
N ASP A 49 -16.37 11.04 3.34
CA ASP A 49 -16.92 12.29 3.87
C ASP A 49 -15.95 12.90 4.89
N ARG A 50 -15.45 14.11 4.61
CA ARG A 50 -14.51 14.81 5.49
C ARG A 50 -15.07 15.08 6.88
N GLU A 51 -16.31 15.51 6.96
CA GLU A 51 -16.94 15.88 8.22
C GLU A 51 -17.20 14.64 9.08
N ALA A 52 -17.53 13.51 8.44
CA ALA A 52 -17.54 12.21 9.12
C ALA A 52 -16.15 11.85 9.62
N LEU A 53 -15.10 11.95 8.80
CA LEU A 53 -13.72 11.65 9.20
C LEU A 53 -13.24 12.50 10.39
N ILE A 54 -13.60 13.78 10.48
CA ILE A 54 -13.26 14.64 11.62
C ILE A 54 -13.86 14.10 12.92
N ARG A 55 -15.12 13.67 12.88
CA ARG A 55 -15.83 13.18 14.06
C ARG A 55 -15.40 11.76 14.44
N GLU A 56 -15.33 10.88 13.44
CA GLU A 56 -15.37 9.42 13.59
C GLU A 56 -14.08 8.72 13.17
N GLY A 57 -13.21 9.39 12.39
CA GLY A 57 -11.93 8.81 11.98
C GLY A 57 -11.03 8.46 13.18
N LEU A 58 -10.10 7.53 12.98
CA LEU A 58 -9.13 7.18 14.01
C LEU A 58 -8.10 8.30 14.21
N ASP A 59 -7.65 8.48 15.45
CA ASP A 59 -6.51 9.33 15.72
C ASP A 59 -5.28 8.79 14.93
N PRO A 60 -4.55 9.63 14.19
CA PRO A 60 -3.41 9.16 13.40
C PRO A 60 -2.34 8.42 14.20
N ALA A 61 -2.14 8.77 15.48
CA ALA A 61 -1.19 8.06 16.34
C ALA A 61 -1.73 6.71 16.78
N GLU A 62 -3.02 6.59 17.05
CA GLU A 62 -3.64 5.29 17.27
C GLU A 62 -3.54 4.41 16.03
N ALA A 63 -3.94 4.90 14.87
CA ALA A 63 -3.91 4.13 13.63
C ALA A 63 -2.50 3.66 13.25
N MET A 64 -1.48 4.50 13.43
CA MET A 64 -0.09 4.13 13.14
C MET A 64 0.49 3.14 14.15
N ARG A 65 0.11 3.21 15.43
CA ARG A 65 0.48 2.17 16.40
C ARG A 65 -0.20 0.85 16.08
N THR A 66 -1.49 0.87 15.77
CA THR A 66 -2.24 -0.32 15.34
C THR A 66 -1.62 -0.96 14.10
N ALA A 67 -1.26 -0.15 13.10
CA ALA A 67 -0.58 -0.65 11.91
C ALA A 67 0.80 -1.23 12.21
N ALA A 68 1.60 -0.59 13.08
CA ALA A 68 2.91 -1.12 13.47
C ALA A 68 2.78 -2.47 14.19
N THR A 69 1.83 -2.61 15.11
CA THR A 69 1.53 -3.88 15.79
C THR A 69 1.10 -4.94 14.79
N TRP A 70 0.13 -4.63 13.92
CA TRP A 70 -0.34 -5.56 12.90
C TRP A 70 0.79 -6.02 11.97
N ILE A 71 1.64 -5.10 11.49
CA ILE A 71 2.81 -5.42 10.66
C ILE A 71 3.74 -6.39 11.41
N SER A 72 4.00 -6.13 12.69
CA SER A 72 4.86 -7.00 13.51
C SER A 72 4.27 -8.41 13.65
N GLU A 73 2.96 -8.52 13.85
CA GLU A 73 2.26 -9.80 14.00
C GLU A 73 2.28 -10.62 12.72
N VAL A 74 1.91 -10.02 11.57
CA VAL A 74 1.88 -10.74 10.29
C VAL A 74 3.28 -11.07 9.77
N CYS A 75 4.29 -10.26 10.13
CA CYS A 75 5.69 -10.55 9.79
C CYS A 75 6.29 -11.64 10.68
N GLY A 76 5.90 -11.74 11.95
CA GLY A 76 6.55 -12.62 12.91
C GLY A 76 8.06 -12.38 12.93
N ASN A 77 8.85 -13.44 12.67
CA ASN A 77 10.32 -13.35 12.61
C ASN A 77 10.87 -12.90 11.25
N SER A 78 10.00 -12.57 10.28
CA SER A 78 10.41 -12.09 8.96
C SER A 78 10.66 -10.57 8.95
N THR A 79 11.29 -10.08 7.89
CA THR A 79 11.51 -8.64 7.70
C THR A 79 10.36 -8.02 6.89
N PRO A 80 9.67 -6.98 7.38
CA PRO A 80 8.66 -6.26 6.61
C PRO A 80 9.29 -5.47 5.45
N VAL A 81 8.66 -5.55 4.28
CA VAL A 81 9.01 -4.80 3.06
C VAL A 81 7.75 -4.18 2.50
N LEU A 82 7.71 -2.85 2.35
CA LEU A 82 6.56 -2.17 1.75
C LEU A 82 6.61 -2.26 0.22
N ALA A 83 5.58 -2.79 -0.41
CA ALA A 83 5.43 -2.76 -1.86
C ALA A 83 4.28 -1.84 -2.25
N ALA A 84 4.49 -0.99 -3.26
CA ALA A 84 3.46 -0.07 -3.75
C ALA A 84 3.69 0.34 -5.21
N TYR A 85 2.65 0.90 -5.83
CA TYR A 85 2.59 1.33 -7.22
C TYR A 85 1.90 2.70 -7.34
N PRO A 86 2.64 3.78 -7.68
CA PRO A 86 4.09 3.90 -7.57
C PRO A 86 4.50 4.10 -6.10
N LEU A 87 5.52 3.37 -5.66
CA LEU A 87 6.04 3.45 -4.30
C LEU A 87 6.42 4.88 -3.89
N SER A 88 6.94 5.70 -4.80
CA SER A 88 7.35 7.06 -4.49
C SER A 88 6.24 7.92 -3.89
N TYR A 89 4.98 7.66 -4.27
CA TYR A 89 3.83 8.39 -3.75
C TYR A 89 3.43 7.84 -2.37
N ASP A 90 3.15 6.54 -2.29
CA ASP A 90 2.72 5.89 -1.04
C ASP A 90 3.77 5.97 0.07
N TRP A 91 5.05 5.77 -0.27
CA TRP A 91 6.16 5.84 0.69
C TRP A 91 6.24 7.20 1.38
N MET A 92 6.06 8.30 0.65
CA MET A 92 6.11 9.64 1.22
C MET A 92 5.10 9.80 2.36
N TRP A 93 3.88 9.30 2.17
CA TRP A 93 2.81 9.37 3.16
C TRP A 93 3.02 8.37 4.29
N ILE A 94 3.19 7.09 3.97
CA ILE A 94 3.29 6.02 4.96
C ILE A 94 4.53 6.21 5.85
N TYR A 95 5.69 6.49 5.26
CA TYR A 95 6.93 6.71 6.01
C TYR A 95 6.80 7.93 6.94
N TRP A 96 6.31 9.06 6.43
CA TRP A 96 6.16 10.27 7.22
C TRP A 96 5.17 10.07 8.38
N TYR A 97 4.03 9.42 8.14
CA TYR A 97 3.04 9.15 9.18
C TYR A 97 3.60 8.22 10.27
N PHE A 98 4.30 7.14 9.91
CA PHE A 98 4.94 6.29 10.92
C PHE A 98 5.99 7.05 11.73
N MET A 99 6.87 7.82 11.08
CA MET A 99 7.88 8.62 11.79
C MET A 99 7.23 9.66 12.71
N ARG A 100 6.18 10.34 12.25
CA ARG A 100 5.50 11.40 13.00
C ARG A 100 4.71 10.87 14.19
N PHE A 101 4.02 9.76 14.03
CA PHE A 101 2.98 9.32 14.96
C PHE A 101 3.28 8.01 15.70
N ALA A 102 4.23 7.21 15.22
CA ALA A 102 4.73 6.00 15.88
C ALA A 102 6.22 6.09 16.26
N GLY A 103 6.92 7.17 15.87
CA GLY A 103 8.32 7.43 16.20
C GLY A 103 9.34 6.64 15.37
N ALA A 104 8.92 5.59 14.67
CA ALA A 104 9.75 4.80 13.77
C ALA A 104 8.91 4.14 12.67
N SER A 105 9.53 3.88 11.52
CA SER A 105 8.94 3.09 10.43
C SER A 105 9.23 1.59 10.64
N PRO A 106 8.21 0.71 10.60
CA PRO A 106 8.40 -0.74 10.55
C PRO A 106 9.28 -1.17 9.36
N PHE A 107 9.32 -0.38 8.30
CA PHE A 107 10.10 -0.62 7.09
C PHE A 107 11.50 -0.01 7.13
N GLY A 108 11.92 0.58 8.27
CA GLY A 108 13.17 1.32 8.36
C GLY A 108 13.23 2.46 7.34
N HIS A 109 14.43 2.82 6.89
CA HIS A 109 14.61 3.92 5.94
C HIS A 109 14.39 3.55 4.46
N SER A 110 14.39 2.25 4.12
CA SER A 110 14.44 1.84 2.71
C SER A 110 13.95 0.42 2.41
N ARG A 111 13.31 -0.30 3.35
CA ARG A 111 12.82 -1.66 3.05
C ARG A 111 11.53 -1.59 2.24
N CYS A 112 11.69 -1.46 0.93
CA CYS A 112 10.58 -1.26 0.03
C CYS A 112 10.87 -1.77 -1.39
N ILE A 113 9.80 -2.04 -2.14
CA ILE A 113 9.84 -2.45 -3.54
C ILE A 113 8.87 -1.56 -4.33
N ASP A 114 9.39 -0.86 -5.34
CA ASP A 114 8.54 -0.14 -6.29
C ASP A 114 8.05 -1.10 -7.38
N ILE A 115 6.76 -1.43 -7.33
CA ILE A 115 6.11 -2.34 -8.29
C ILE A 115 6.21 -1.77 -9.71
N LYS A 116 6.20 -0.44 -9.86
CA LYS A 116 6.30 0.23 -11.16
C LYS A 116 7.66 -0.01 -11.80
N THR A 117 8.74 0.20 -11.05
CA THR A 117 10.11 -0.08 -11.47
C THR A 117 10.31 -1.57 -11.72
N LEU A 118 9.78 -2.45 -10.86
CA LEU A 118 9.85 -3.89 -11.05
C LEU A 118 9.25 -4.32 -12.39
N TYR A 119 8.04 -3.83 -12.72
CA TYR A 119 7.43 -4.09 -14.01
C TYR A 119 8.26 -3.54 -15.17
N ALA A 120 8.72 -2.28 -15.09
CA ALA A 120 9.51 -1.66 -16.15
C ALA A 120 10.75 -2.48 -16.50
N VAL A 121 11.45 -2.98 -15.48
CA VAL A 121 12.65 -3.82 -15.65
C VAL A 121 12.29 -5.18 -16.25
N LYS A 122 11.31 -5.90 -15.69
CA LYS A 122 10.94 -7.24 -16.19
C LYS A 122 10.35 -7.23 -17.60
N ALA A 123 9.60 -6.19 -17.94
CA ALA A 123 9.02 -6.04 -19.27
C ALA A 123 9.97 -5.39 -20.30
N GLY A 124 11.12 -4.87 -19.87
CA GLY A 124 12.06 -4.17 -20.74
C GLY A 124 11.49 -2.89 -21.36
N VAL A 125 10.66 -2.15 -20.63
CA VAL A 125 9.98 -0.93 -21.11
C VAL A 125 10.44 0.32 -20.37
N PRO A 126 10.38 1.52 -21.00
CA PRO A 126 10.65 2.78 -20.31
C PRO A 126 9.74 2.96 -19.08
N ILE A 127 10.26 3.54 -18.00
CA ILE A 127 9.48 3.80 -16.77
C ILE A 127 8.23 4.66 -17.01
N GLY A 128 8.26 5.54 -18.01
CA GLY A 128 7.11 6.34 -18.43
C GLY A 128 5.98 5.51 -19.07
N TRP A 129 6.29 4.31 -19.58
CA TRP A 129 5.33 3.39 -20.19
C TRP A 129 4.86 2.30 -19.22
N ALA A 130 5.46 2.24 -18.04
CA ALA A 130 5.10 1.31 -16.98
C ALA A 130 3.80 1.73 -16.26
N THR A 131 2.71 1.93 -17.00
CA THR A 131 1.39 2.35 -16.49
C THR A 131 0.42 1.16 -16.36
N LYS A 132 -0.47 1.13 -15.35
CA LYS A 132 -1.54 0.09 -15.24
C LYS A 132 -2.36 -0.05 -16.52
N ARG A 133 -2.54 1.04 -17.30
CA ARG A 133 -3.26 1.05 -18.57
C ARG A 133 -2.53 0.29 -19.69
N GLN A 134 -1.20 0.39 -19.74
CA GLN A 134 -0.36 -0.23 -20.77
C GLN A 134 0.08 -1.66 -20.40
N MET A 135 -0.03 -2.05 -19.14
CA MET A 135 0.30 -3.40 -18.68
C MET A 135 -0.59 -4.48 -19.33
N PRO A 136 -0.03 -5.65 -19.69
CA PRO A 136 -0.79 -6.82 -20.10
C PRO A 136 -1.89 -7.19 -19.10
N LYS A 137 -3.07 -7.54 -19.61
CA LYS A 137 -4.25 -7.87 -18.79
C LYS A 137 -4.00 -8.97 -17.76
N HIS A 138 -3.14 -9.94 -18.07
CA HIS A 138 -2.85 -11.07 -17.17
C HIS A 138 -2.04 -10.67 -15.93
N LEU A 139 -1.36 -9.53 -15.94
CA LEU A 139 -0.64 -9.02 -14.77
C LEU A 139 -1.54 -8.23 -13.82
N ARG A 140 -2.68 -7.73 -14.31
CA ARG A 140 -3.55 -6.84 -13.56
C ARG A 140 -4.56 -7.65 -12.76
N SER A 141 -4.92 -7.13 -11.59
CA SER A 141 -6.07 -7.63 -10.84
C SER A 141 -7.33 -7.64 -11.71
N ARG A 142 -8.20 -8.62 -11.47
CA ARG A 142 -9.55 -8.69 -12.06
C ARG A 142 -10.61 -8.05 -11.17
N ARG A 143 -10.22 -7.57 -9.99
CA ARG A 143 -11.13 -6.98 -9.01
C ARG A 143 -11.63 -5.60 -9.49
N PRO A 144 -12.81 -5.16 -9.05
CA PRO A 144 -13.28 -3.81 -9.29
C PRO A 144 -12.35 -2.78 -8.63
N HIS A 145 -11.98 -1.75 -9.37
CA HIS A 145 -11.26 -0.61 -8.82
C HIS A 145 -12.26 0.37 -8.19
N THR A 146 -12.29 0.42 -6.86
CA THR A 146 -13.30 1.16 -6.09
C THR A 146 -12.77 2.50 -5.55
N HIS A 147 -11.46 2.75 -5.67
CA HIS A 147 -10.74 3.84 -4.99
C HIS A 147 -10.80 3.76 -3.45
N ASN A 148 -11.21 2.62 -2.90
CA ASN A 148 -10.99 2.29 -1.50
C ASN A 148 -9.53 1.87 -1.30
N ALA A 149 -8.86 2.40 -0.26
CA ALA A 149 -7.44 2.17 -0.05
C ALA A 149 -7.09 0.68 0.21
N LEU A 150 -8.00 -0.11 0.78
CA LEU A 150 -7.79 -1.55 0.97
C LEU A 150 -7.92 -2.31 -0.34
N ASP A 151 -8.96 -2.03 -1.13
CA ASP A 151 -9.15 -2.67 -2.43
C ASP A 151 -7.94 -2.39 -3.34
N ASP A 152 -7.43 -1.16 -3.33
CA ASP A 152 -6.21 -0.78 -4.05
C ASP A 152 -4.98 -1.55 -3.57
N ALA A 153 -4.84 -1.78 -2.27
CA ALA A 153 -3.74 -2.56 -1.71
C ALA A 153 -3.83 -4.04 -2.15
N ILE A 154 -5.04 -4.61 -2.19
CA ILE A 154 -5.30 -5.98 -2.66
C ILE A 154 -4.97 -6.10 -4.15
N GLU A 155 -5.41 -5.15 -4.98
CA GLU A 155 -5.04 -5.13 -6.41
C GLU A 155 -3.53 -5.06 -6.62
N GLN A 156 -2.84 -4.24 -5.82
CA GLN A 156 -1.39 -4.08 -5.89
C GLN A 156 -0.64 -5.32 -5.41
N ALA A 157 -1.16 -6.03 -4.40
CA ALA A 157 -0.63 -7.32 -3.98
C ALA A 157 -0.73 -8.35 -5.09
N GLU A 158 -1.88 -8.49 -5.74
CA GLU A 158 -2.04 -9.41 -6.89
C GLU A 158 -1.12 -9.02 -8.06
N LEU A 159 -0.96 -7.72 -8.35
CA LEU A 159 -0.01 -7.25 -9.35
C LEU A 159 1.43 -7.65 -9.01
N LEU A 160 1.85 -7.45 -7.75
CA LEU A 160 3.18 -7.87 -7.32
C LEU A 160 3.34 -9.38 -7.45
N GLN A 161 2.37 -10.17 -7.00
CA GLN A 161 2.42 -11.64 -7.10
C GLN A 161 2.61 -12.10 -8.55
N ASN A 162 1.83 -11.54 -9.48
CA ASN A 162 1.94 -11.84 -10.90
C ASN A 162 3.32 -11.46 -11.46
N LEU A 163 3.89 -10.33 -11.04
CA LEU A 163 5.24 -9.91 -11.45
C LEU A 163 6.34 -10.78 -10.86
N MET A 164 6.18 -11.25 -9.62
CA MET A 164 7.16 -12.12 -8.96
C MET A 164 7.15 -13.53 -9.55
N ALA A 165 6.02 -13.97 -10.12
CA ALA A 165 5.87 -15.23 -10.83
C ALA A 165 6.22 -15.15 -12.32
N LEU A 166 6.39 -13.94 -12.87
CA LEU A 166 6.81 -13.74 -14.25
C LEU A 166 8.32 -14.03 -14.35
N ASP A 167 8.74 -14.83 -15.32
CA ASP A 167 10.17 -15.06 -15.61
C ASP A 167 10.80 -13.85 -16.32
#